data_AF-A0A368G0U6-F1
#
_entry.id   AF-A0A368G0U6-F1
#
_cell.length_a   1.000
_cell.length_b   1.000
_cell.length_c   1.000
_cell.angle_alpha   90.00
_cell.angle_beta   90.00
_cell.angle_gamma   90.00
#
_symmetry.space_group_name_H-M   'P 1'
#
loop_
_entity.id
_entity.type
_entity.pdbx_description
1 polymer ?
#
loop_
_entity_poly.entity_id
_entity_poly.type
_entity_poly.pdbx_seq_one_letter_code
_entity_poly.pdbx_strand_id
1 'polypeptide(L)' 'MIRGGHRMFAGGRLVTIFSAPNYQNMMNDGCVLRVKKNFAVNFLIFRPVVRRQQLMLPRRQPMRNYLVRCQN' A
#
# COMPACT_ATOMS: atom_id res chain seq x y z
N MET A 1 4.88 7.70 10.24
CA MET A 1 4.31 6.70 9.32
C MET A 1 2.79 6.74 9.22
N ILE A 2 2.03 7.35 10.15
CA ILE A 2 0.56 7.47 10.00
C ILE A 2 0.19 8.19 8.70
N ARG A 3 0.79 9.35 8.42
CA ARG A 3 0.59 10.07 7.15
C ARG A 3 1.73 9.75 6.19
N GLY A 4 1.39 9.47 4.94
CA GLY A 4 2.30 9.24 3.82
C GLY A 4 2.96 7.86 3.74
N GLY A 5 2.86 7.00 4.76
CA GLY A 5 3.42 5.65 4.75
C GLY A 5 4.95 5.59 4.67
N HIS A 6 5.63 6.72 4.86
CA HIS A 6 7.08 6.82 4.91
C HIS A 6 7.54 7.84 5.96
N ARG A 7 8.82 7.83 6.30
CA ARG A 7 9.45 8.85 7.14
C ARG A 7 10.92 9.02 6.75
N MET A 8 11.32 10.26 6.47
CA MET A 8 12.73 10.63 6.32
C MET A 8 13.39 10.84 7.68
N PHE A 9 14.66 10.49 7.78
CA PHE A 9 15.49 10.68 8.97
C PHE A 9 16.93 11.05 8.59
N ALA A 10 17.74 11.47 9.57
CA ALA A 10 19.16 11.78 9.41
C ALA A 10 19.48 12.75 8.25
N GLY A 11 18.65 13.79 8.07
CA GLY A 11 18.82 14.77 7.00
C GLY A 11 18.48 14.23 5.60
N GLY A 12 17.58 13.25 5.50
CA GLY A 12 17.19 12.63 4.23
C GLY A 12 18.10 11.47 3.79
N ARG A 13 19.05 11.06 4.64
CA ARG A 13 19.97 9.94 4.37
C ARG A 13 19.38 8.58 4.71
N LEU A 14 18.27 8.55 5.45
CA LEU A 14 17.54 7.34 5.78
C LEU A 14 16.05 7.55 5.51
N VAL A 15 15.41 6.56 4.90
CA VAL A 15 13.97 6.52 4.72
C VAL A 15 13.40 5.21 5.26
N THR A 16 12.40 5.31 6.12
CA THR A 16 11.56 4.17 6.51
C THR A 16 10.33 4.15 5.61
N ILE A 17 10.01 2.98 5.05
CA ILE A 17 8.81 2.74 4.24
C ILE A 17 7.92 1.75 4.98
N PHE A 18 6.61 1.98 4.94
CA PHE A 18 5.59 1.09 5.47
C PHE A 18 4.50 0.87 4.42
N SER A 19 4.26 -0.38 4.02
CA SER A 19 3.45 -0.71 2.84
C SER A 19 2.06 -1.28 3.17
N ALA A 20 1.74 -1.51 4.45
CA ALA A 20 0.44 -2.01 4.89
C ALA A 20 -0.48 -0.84 5.31
N PRO A 21 -1.37 -0.32 4.45
CA PRO A 21 -2.31 0.73 4.85
C PRO A 21 -3.31 0.21 5.90
N ASN A 22 -3.70 1.07 6.83
CA ASN A 22 -4.59 0.74 7.96
C ASN A 22 -4.14 -0.51 8.75
N TYR A 23 -2.84 -0.64 8.96
CA TYR A 23 -2.29 -1.73 9.77
C TYR A 23 -2.86 -1.65 11.20
N GLN A 24 -3.41 -2.76 11.68
CA GLN A 24 -4.03 -2.84 13.02
C GLN A 24 -5.08 -1.73 13.28
N ASN A 25 -5.85 -1.33 12.25
CA ASN A 25 -6.85 -0.26 12.34
C ASN A 25 -6.29 1.13 12.74
N MET A 26 -4.99 1.36 12.54
CA MET A 26 -4.34 2.63 12.91
C MET A 26 -4.50 3.74 11.86
N MET A 27 -5.24 3.49 10.77
CA MET A 27 -5.48 4.45 9.69
C MET A 27 -4.21 5.06 9.08
N ASN A 28 -3.09 4.34 9.13
CA ASN A 28 -1.87 4.78 8.46
C ASN A 28 -1.99 4.63 6.94
N ASP A 29 -1.31 5.49 6.21
CA ASP A 29 -1.07 5.31 4.79
C ASP A 29 -0.06 4.18 4.54
N GLY A 30 -0.19 3.50 3.41
CA GLY A 30 0.85 2.65 2.84
C GLY A 30 1.70 3.43 1.84
N CYS A 31 2.94 3.02 1.62
CA CYS A 31 3.83 3.64 0.64
C CYS A 31 4.73 2.63 -0.09
N VAL A 32 5.04 2.95 -1.35
CA VAL A 32 6.09 2.30 -2.14
C VAL A 32 7.09 3.36 -2.61
N LEU A 33 8.37 3.04 -2.54
CA LEU A 33 9.46 3.87 -3.06
C LEU A 33 9.78 3.47 -4.50
N ARG A 34 9.61 4.41 -5.45
CA ARG A 34 10.04 4.21 -6.84
C ARG A 34 11.36 4.94 -7.07
N VAL A 35 12.41 4.19 -7.34
CA VAL A 35 13.72 4.72 -7.76
C VAL A 35 13.78 4.75 -9.29
N LYS A 36 14.03 5.93 -9.87
CA LYS A 36 14.18 6.12 -11.32
C LYS A 36 15.62 5.82 -11.76
N LYS A 37 15.85 5.67 -13.07
CA LYS A 37 17.19 5.43 -13.65
C LYS A 37 18.22 6.52 -13.30
N ASN A 38 17.77 7.77 -13.15
CA ASN A 38 18.61 8.89 -12.74
C ASN A 38 18.73 9.05 -11.21
N PHE A 39 18.41 7.99 -10.46
CA PHE A 39 18.41 7.96 -8.99
C PHE A 39 17.43 8.93 -8.30
N ALA A 40 16.60 9.65 -9.06
CA ALA A 40 15.51 10.41 -8.47
C ALA A 40 14.46 9.45 -7.88
N VAL A 41 13.91 9.84 -6.73
CA VAL A 41 13.04 9.00 -5.92
C VAL A 41 11.64 9.59 -5.85
N ASN A 42 10.63 8.76 -6.09
CA ASN A 42 9.22 9.12 -5.95
C ASN A 42 8.55 8.26 -4.87
N PHE A 43 7.67 8.86 -4.08
CA PHE A 43 6.80 8.15 -3.14
C PHE A 43 5.43 7.93 -3.76
N LEU A 44 4.99 6.67 -3.84
CA LEU A 44 3.61 6.33 -4.20
C LEU A 44 2.87 6.01 -2.90
N ILE A 45 1.82 6.77 -2.60
CA ILE A 45 1.10 6.71 -1.32
C ILE A 45 -0.28 6.09 -1.53
N PHE A 46 -0.59 5.05 -0.77
CA PHE A 46 -1.86 4.34 -0.77
C PHE A 46 -2.61 4.69 0.52
N ARG A 47 -3.65 5.51 0.41
CA ARG A 47 -4.44 5.93 1.57
C ARG A 47 -5.58 4.95 1.81
N PRO A 48 -5.80 4.46 3.04
CA PRO A 48 -6.96 3.63 3.33
C PRO A 48 -8.23 4.44 3.08
N VAL A 49 -9.17 3.84 2.34
CA VAL A 49 -10.49 4.40 2.11
C VAL A 49 -11.51 3.56 2.86
N VAL A 50 -12.47 4.22 3.51
CA VAL A 50 -13.63 3.53 4.06
C VAL A 50 -14.43 2.99 2.88
N ARG A 51 -14.53 1.66 2.75
CA ARG A 51 -15.47 1.07 1.80
C ARG A 51 -16.88 1.41 2.30
N ARG A 52 -17.56 2.35 1.64
CA ARG A 52 -19.02 2.35 1.68
C ARG A 52 -19.44 1.02 1.09
N GLN A 53 -20.17 0.21 1.85
CA GLN A 53 -20.88 -0.93 1.27
C GLN A 53 -21.78 -0.35 0.16
N GLN A 54 -21.36 -0.49 -1.09
CA GLN A 54 -22.36 -0.61 -2.13
C GLN A 54 -23.15 -1.85 -1.72
N LEU A 55 -24.44 -1.69 -1.46
CA LEU A 55 -25.38 -2.80 -1.36
C LEU A 55 -25.20 -3.63 -2.64
N MET A 56 -24.36 -4.66 -2.56
CA MET A 56 -24.11 -5.56 -3.67
C MET A 56 -25.39 -6.39 -3.78
N LEU A 57 -26.21 -6.11 -4.80
CA LEU A 57 -27.15 -7.12 -5.28
C LEU A 57 -26.34 -8.40 -5.57
N PRO A 58 -26.82 -9.59 -5.17
CA PRO A 58 -26.02 -10.81 -5.18
C PRO A 58 -25.53 -11.13 -6.59
N ARG A 59 -24.25 -10.90 -6.83
CA ARG A 59 -23.58 -11.28 -8.06
C ARG A 59 -23.34 -12.79 -8.00
N ARG A 60 -24.06 -13.57 -8.80
CA ARG A 60 -23.83 -15.01 -8.99
C ARG A 60 -22.34 -15.22 -9.29
N GLN A 61 -21.63 -15.91 -8.39
CA GLN A 61 -20.22 -16.28 -8.60
C GLN A 61 -20.15 -17.57 -9.42
N PRO A 62 -19.36 -17.63 -10.51
CA PRO A 62 -18.64 -18.84 -10.86
C PRO A 62 -17.30 -18.85 -10.10
N MET A 63 -17.08 -19.93 -9.35
CA MET A 63 -15.83 -20.25 -8.65
C MET A 63 -14.66 -20.42 -9.65
N ARG A 64 -13.49 -19.77 -9.41
CA ARG A 64 -12.18 -20.45 -9.32
C ARG A 64 -10.94 -19.52 -9.23
N ASN A 65 -10.09 -19.91 -8.27
CA ASN A 65 -8.62 -19.93 -8.24
C ASN A 65 -7.81 -18.62 -8.10
N TYR A 66 -7.43 -18.32 -6.84
CA TYR A 66 -6.20 -17.59 -6.53
C TYR A 66 -5.22 -18.53 -5.82
N LEU A 67 -4.34 -19.16 -6.60
CA LEU A 67 -3.13 -19.81 -6.11
C LEU A 67 -1.97 -19.15 -6.86
N VAL A 68 -1.45 -18.05 -6.31
CA VAL A 68 -0.22 -17.44 -6.79
C VAL A 68 0.92 -18.30 -6.25
N ARG A 69 1.46 -19.20 -7.09
CA ARG A 69 2.72 -19.87 -6.79
C ARG A 69 3.85 -18.88 -7.16
N CYS A 70 4.61 -18.42 -6.18
CA CYS A 70 5.98 -17.99 -6.43
C CYS A 70 6.77 -19.23 -6.83
N GLN A 71 7.29 -19.26 -8.05
CA GLN A 71 8.32 -20.21 -8.45
C GLN A 71 9.68 -19.61 -8.08
N ASN A 72 10.52 -20.42 -7.45
CA ASN A 72 11.94 -20.17 -7.23
C ASN A 72 12.71 -20.33 -8.54
#